data_AF-A0A167T4W3-F1
#
_entry.id   AF-A0A167T4W3-F1
#
_cell.length_a   1.000
_cell.length_b   1.000
_cell.length_c   1.000
_cell.angle_alpha   90.00
_cell.angle_beta   90.00
_cell.angle_gamma   90.00
#
_symmetry.space_group_name_H-M   'P 1'
#
loop_
_entity.id
_entity.type
_entity.pdbx_description
1 polymer ?
#
loop_
_entity_poly.entity_id
_entity_poly.type
_entity_poly.pdbx_seq_one_letter_code
_entity_poly.pdbx_strand_id
1 'polypeptide(L)'
;KSWSYLKQVMDNKVDLMIAWNLEKVIIGAYRWLSNHYREGDKIFLFGFSRGAFQVRALAGMIETVGLILPGNQAQIPLAYELYTAADRDMAMAPTFKKTFSRKDVRVHFVGVWDTLSSVGLVRPKKMLPRIGECCNHACYFRHALALDERRVKFLPEYVHEGKSHEPDEPMFPGQGRCTANIKEVWFAGTHSDVYVYSQVLLFSPVY
;
A
#
# COMPACT_ATOMS: atom_id res chain seq x y z
N LYS A 1 14.63 36.97 10.09
CA LYS A 1 14.41 35.56 9.66
C LYS A 1 13.23 35.56 8.70
N SER A 2 13.42 35.11 7.46
CA SER A 2 12.39 35.19 6.40
C SER A 2 11.20 34.28 6.70
N TRP A 3 9.99 34.75 6.37
CA TRP A 3 8.73 34.03 6.54
C TRP A 3 8.72 32.68 5.79
N SER A 4 9.44 32.60 4.66
CA SER A 4 9.63 31.37 3.89
C SER A 4 10.42 30.29 4.65
N TYR A 5 11.43 30.68 5.43
CA TYR A 5 12.23 29.75 6.23
C TYR A 5 11.42 29.15 7.38
N LEU A 6 10.60 29.97 8.06
CA LEU A 6 9.72 29.49 9.12
C LEU A 6 8.65 28.54 8.58
N LYS A 7 8.09 28.83 7.40
CA LYS A 7 7.15 27.95 6.71
C LYS A 7 7.78 26.59 6.38
N GLN A 8 8.98 26.58 5.79
CA GLN A 8 9.70 25.35 5.45
C GLN A 8 10.02 24.49 6.69
N VAL A 9 10.42 25.11 7.80
CA VAL A 9 10.69 24.38 9.06
C VAL A 9 9.40 23.78 9.64
N MET A 10 8.27 24.50 9.56
CA MET A 10 6.98 23.95 10.01
C MET A 10 6.50 22.82 9.11
N ASP A 11 6.58 22.97 7.80
CA ASP A 11 6.19 21.96 6.83
C ASP A 11 6.99 20.65 7.05
N ASN A 12 8.32 20.75 7.21
CA ASN A 12 9.18 19.59 7.49
C ASN A 12 8.82 18.86 8.80
N LYS A 13 8.43 19.60 9.85
CA LYS A 13 8.04 18.99 11.13
C LYS A 13 6.72 18.23 11.01
N VAL A 14 5.77 18.78 10.25
CA VAL A 14 4.48 18.14 9.98
C VAL A 14 4.68 16.86 9.16
N ASP A 15 5.50 16.92 8.12
CA ASP A 15 5.81 15.75 7.30
C ASP A 15 6.47 14.62 8.10
N LEU A 16 7.42 14.96 8.98
CA LEU A 16 8.07 14.00 9.86
C LEU A 16 7.07 13.33 10.82
N MET A 17 6.13 14.09 11.37
CA MET A 17 5.11 13.56 12.28
C MET A 17 4.16 12.60 11.55
N ILE A 18 3.77 12.93 10.32
CA ILE A 18 2.93 12.07 9.47
C ILE A 18 3.69 10.79 9.12
N ALA A 19 4.97 10.89 8.75
CA ALA A 19 5.83 9.75 8.44
C ALA A 19 5.97 8.81 9.64
N TRP A 20 6.25 9.33 10.84
CA TRP A 20 6.35 8.53 12.06
C TRP A 20 5.03 7.85 12.42
N ASN A 21 3.90 8.53 12.23
CA ASN A 21 2.60 7.93 12.48
C ASN A 21 2.30 6.80 11.48
N LEU A 22 2.64 7.00 10.21
CA LEU A 22 2.52 6.00 9.15
C LEU A 22 3.36 4.75 9.45
N GLU A 23 4.64 4.94 9.80
CA GLU A 23 5.56 3.87 10.18
C GLU A 23 4.99 3.02 11.33
N LYS A 24 4.54 3.66 12.41
CA LYS A 24 3.96 2.95 13.57
C LYS A 24 2.75 2.10 13.18
N VAL A 25 1.88 2.62 12.31
CA VAL A 25 0.70 1.89 11.84
C VAL A 25 1.09 0.67 10.99
N ILE A 26 2.02 0.84 10.05
CA ILE A 26 2.51 -0.27 9.19
C ILE A 26 3.18 -1.35 10.04
N ILE A 27 4.11 -0.97 10.91
CA ILE A 27 4.82 -1.89 11.82
C ILE A 27 3.84 -2.62 12.73
N GLY A 28 2.86 -1.90 13.29
CA GLY A 28 1.83 -2.47 14.15
C GLY A 28 0.98 -3.52 13.43
N ALA A 29 0.47 -3.18 12.24
CA ALA A 29 -0.32 -4.10 11.42
C ALA A 29 0.49 -5.32 10.96
N TYR A 30 1.73 -5.11 10.52
CA TYR A 30 2.66 -6.18 10.14
C TYR A 30 2.94 -7.13 11.31
N ARG A 31 3.20 -6.59 12.51
CA ARG A 31 3.37 -7.38 13.73
C ARG A 31 2.14 -8.21 14.06
N TRP A 32 0.96 -7.59 14.04
CA TRP A 32 -0.29 -8.27 14.30
C TRP A 32 -0.48 -9.43 13.32
N LEU A 33 -0.29 -9.16 12.02
CA LEU A 33 -0.44 -10.17 10.98
C LEU A 33 0.57 -11.32 11.15
N SER A 34 1.85 -11.02 11.42
CA SER A 34 2.89 -12.04 11.64
C SER A 34 2.55 -13.00 12.79
N ASN A 35 1.97 -12.47 13.87
CA ASN A 35 1.59 -13.25 15.05
C ASN A 35 0.34 -14.11 14.84
N HIS A 36 -0.60 -13.68 13.99
CA HIS A 36 -1.90 -14.35 13.84
C HIS A 36 -2.03 -15.19 12.57
N TYR A 37 -1.18 -14.94 11.56
CA TYR A 37 -1.22 -15.69 10.31
C TYR A 37 -0.94 -17.17 10.51
N ARG A 38 -1.81 -18.00 9.94
CA ARG A 38 -1.66 -19.45 9.85
C ARG A 38 -1.44 -19.85 8.40
N GLU A 39 -0.72 -20.94 8.21
CA GLU A 39 -0.47 -21.46 6.86
C GLU A 39 -1.79 -21.73 6.15
N GLY A 40 -1.93 -21.20 4.93
CA GLY A 40 -3.16 -21.27 4.14
C GLY A 40 -4.11 -20.07 4.29
N ASP A 41 -3.88 -19.19 5.27
CA ASP A 41 -4.69 -17.99 5.43
C ASP A 41 -4.59 -17.07 4.20
N LYS A 42 -5.72 -16.45 3.86
CA LYS A 42 -5.81 -15.43 2.82
C LYS A 42 -5.81 -14.04 3.47
N ILE A 43 -4.90 -13.19 3.04
CA ILE A 43 -4.77 -11.83 3.59
C ILE A 43 -5.61 -10.87 2.76
N PHE A 44 -6.55 -10.19 3.40
CA PHE A 44 -7.38 -9.14 2.81
C PHE A 44 -7.06 -7.81 3.49
N LEU A 45 -6.75 -6.79 2.70
CA LEU A 45 -6.40 -5.46 3.20
C LEU A 45 -7.38 -4.44 2.65
N PHE A 46 -7.89 -3.58 3.53
CA PHE A 46 -8.86 -2.54 3.18
C PHE A 46 -8.44 -1.19 3.73
N GLY A 47 -8.54 -0.15 2.92
CA GLY A 47 -8.17 1.18 3.35
C GLY A 47 -8.90 2.28 2.61
N PHE A 48 -9.32 3.31 3.34
CA PHE A 48 -9.91 4.52 2.79
C PHE A 48 -8.95 5.70 2.98
N SER A 49 -8.80 6.57 1.98
CA SER A 49 -8.03 7.81 2.09
C SER A 49 -6.57 7.54 2.50
N ARG A 50 -6.13 8.08 3.63
CA ARG A 50 -4.82 7.77 4.24
C ARG A 50 -4.65 6.29 4.59
N GLY A 51 -5.73 5.62 4.98
CA GLY A 51 -5.73 4.18 5.25
C GLY A 51 -5.45 3.37 3.99
N ALA A 52 -5.89 3.84 2.81
CA ALA A 52 -5.57 3.21 1.54
C ALA A 52 -4.07 3.22 1.26
N PHE A 53 -3.40 4.33 1.55
CA PHE A 53 -1.94 4.44 1.46
C PHE A 53 -1.25 3.46 2.41
N GLN A 54 -1.70 3.39 3.66
CA GLN A 54 -1.16 2.48 4.69
C GLN A 54 -1.25 1.00 4.28
N VAL A 55 -2.40 0.56 3.76
CA VAL A 55 -2.57 -0.84 3.37
C VAL A 55 -1.79 -1.20 2.10
N ARG A 56 -1.64 -0.26 1.16
CA ARG A 56 -0.77 -0.43 -0.01
C ARG A 56 0.68 -0.59 0.41
N ALA A 57 1.15 0.25 1.32
CA ALA A 57 2.48 0.15 1.90
C ALA A 57 2.70 -1.19 2.63
N LEU A 58 1.72 -1.64 3.42
CA LEU A 58 1.78 -2.94 4.09
C LEU A 58 1.86 -4.10 3.09
N ALA A 59 1.08 -4.06 2.01
CA ALA A 59 1.15 -5.07 0.95
C ALA A 59 2.52 -5.10 0.26
N GLY A 60 3.08 -3.92 -0.06
CA GLY A 60 4.41 -3.78 -0.62
C GLY A 60 5.53 -4.25 0.32
N MET A 61 5.37 -4.04 1.63
CA MET A 61 6.29 -4.56 2.64
C MET A 61 6.25 -6.10 2.67
N ILE A 62 5.06 -6.71 2.73
CA ILE A 62 4.91 -8.18 2.73
C ILE A 62 5.54 -8.79 1.48
N GLU A 63 5.39 -8.17 0.32
CA GLU A 63 6.05 -8.68 -0.90
C GLU A 63 7.57 -8.55 -0.83
N THR A 64 8.06 -7.40 -0.41
CA THR A 64 9.50 -7.09 -0.42
C THR A 64 10.27 -7.94 0.60
N VAL A 65 9.80 -8.01 1.84
CA VAL A 65 10.52 -8.67 2.96
C VAL A 65 9.84 -9.95 3.46
N GLY A 66 8.71 -10.34 2.89
CA GLY A 66 7.92 -11.49 3.36
C GLY A 66 7.13 -11.19 4.63
N LEU A 67 6.45 -12.20 5.18
CA LEU A 67 5.82 -12.15 6.50
C LEU A 67 6.66 -12.96 7.50
N ILE A 68 7.27 -12.28 8.48
CA ILE A 68 8.16 -12.95 9.43
C ILE A 68 7.43 -14.02 10.26
N LEU A 69 8.17 -15.04 10.66
CA LEU A 69 7.72 -16.07 11.61
C LEU A 69 7.45 -15.48 13.01
N PRO A 70 6.47 -16.01 13.74
CA PRO A 70 6.17 -15.60 15.10
C PRO A 70 7.39 -15.85 16.00
N GLY A 71 7.63 -14.95 16.96
CA GLY A 71 8.84 -14.97 17.81
C GLY A 71 9.99 -14.10 17.30
N ASN A 72 10.04 -13.77 16.01
CA ASN A 72 11.09 -12.90 15.43
C ASN A 72 10.74 -11.40 15.47
N GLN A 73 9.89 -10.96 16.41
CA GLN A 73 9.35 -9.59 16.42
C GLN A 73 10.42 -8.49 16.55
N ALA A 74 11.58 -8.81 17.12
CA ALA A 74 12.71 -7.90 17.20
C ALA A 74 13.28 -7.51 15.82
N GLN A 75 13.00 -8.31 14.78
CA GLN A 75 13.45 -8.05 13.41
C GLN A 75 12.48 -7.17 12.61
N ILE A 76 11.30 -6.83 13.14
CA ILE A 76 10.30 -6.02 12.43
C ILE A 76 10.83 -4.61 12.06
N PRO A 77 11.56 -3.89 12.94
CA PRO A 77 12.16 -2.61 12.56
C PRO A 77 13.10 -2.74 11.36
N LEU A 78 13.98 -3.75 11.36
CA LEU A 78 14.87 -4.04 10.24
C LEU A 78 14.09 -4.40 8.97
N ALA A 79 13.02 -5.19 9.09
CA ALA A 79 12.14 -5.51 7.96
C ALA A 79 11.53 -4.25 7.33
N TYR A 80 11.13 -3.27 8.15
CA TYR A 80 10.61 -1.99 7.69
C TYR A 80 11.71 -1.15 7.02
N GLU A 81 12.89 -1.06 7.62
CA GLU A 81 14.04 -0.35 7.04
C GLU A 81 14.40 -0.92 5.66
N LEU A 82 14.53 -2.25 5.53
CA LEU A 82 14.79 -2.92 4.26
C LEU A 82 13.71 -2.65 3.22
N TYR A 83 12.43 -2.59 3.62
CA TYR A 83 11.35 -2.21 2.72
C TYR A 83 11.50 -0.77 2.22
N THR A 84 11.77 0.19 3.11
CA THR A 84 11.96 1.60 2.73
C THR A 84 13.23 1.86 1.91
N ALA A 85 14.25 1.00 2.06
CA ALA A 85 15.53 1.09 1.40
C ALA A 85 15.67 0.23 0.13
N ALA A 86 14.61 -0.52 -0.25
CA ALA A 86 14.68 -1.57 -1.27
C ALA A 86 15.22 -1.11 -2.65
N ASP A 87 15.01 0.14 -3.04
CA ASP A 87 15.56 0.70 -4.29
C ASP A 87 17.07 0.92 -4.26
N ARG A 88 17.69 0.92 -3.07
CA ARG A 88 19.12 1.17 -2.86
C ARG A 88 19.92 -0.11 -2.65
N ASP A 89 19.30 -1.15 -2.10
CA ASP A 89 19.97 -2.39 -1.72
C ASP A 89 19.13 -3.62 -2.11
N MET A 90 19.26 -4.01 -3.38
CA MET A 90 18.46 -5.05 -4.01
C MET A 90 18.72 -6.48 -3.47
N ALA A 91 19.81 -6.70 -2.72
CA ALA A 91 20.21 -8.04 -2.29
C ALA A 91 19.77 -8.38 -0.85
N MET A 92 19.61 -7.38 0.02
CA MET A 92 19.30 -7.63 1.43
C MET A 92 17.86 -8.06 1.67
N ALA A 93 16.88 -7.43 1.02
CA ALA A 93 15.46 -7.75 1.22
C ALA A 93 15.10 -9.21 0.81
N PRO A 94 15.55 -9.74 -0.34
CA PRO A 94 15.34 -11.15 -0.69
C PRO A 94 15.99 -12.12 0.29
N THR A 95 17.20 -11.80 0.78
CA THR A 95 17.93 -12.61 1.76
C THR A 95 17.19 -12.63 3.09
N PHE A 96 16.72 -11.48 3.56
CA PHE A 96 15.88 -11.36 4.75
C PHE A 96 14.60 -12.18 4.61
N LYS A 97 13.88 -12.03 3.49
CA LYS A 97 12.65 -12.78 3.17
C LYS A 97 12.89 -14.29 3.23
N LYS A 98 14.00 -14.78 2.66
CA LYS A 98 14.37 -16.21 2.69
C LYS A 98 14.67 -16.72 4.11
N THR A 99 15.20 -15.86 4.98
CA THR A 99 15.75 -16.25 6.28
C THR A 99 14.72 -16.19 7.41
N PHE A 100 13.93 -15.12 7.47
CA PHE A 100 13.07 -14.82 8.61
C PHE A 100 11.57 -15.01 8.33
N SER A 101 11.19 -15.14 7.07
CA SER A 101 9.79 -15.11 6.64
C SER A 101 9.24 -16.49 6.27
N ARG A 102 7.93 -16.62 6.43
CA ARG A 102 7.16 -17.77 5.97
C ARG A 102 7.25 -17.88 4.46
N LYS A 103 7.26 -19.11 3.95
CA LYS A 103 7.24 -19.38 2.50
C LYS A 103 5.86 -19.08 1.92
N ASP A 104 5.85 -18.57 0.70
CA ASP A 104 4.65 -18.41 -0.15
C ASP A 104 3.49 -17.58 0.44
N VAL A 105 3.76 -16.76 1.46
CA VAL A 105 2.78 -15.81 1.98
C VAL A 105 2.64 -14.64 1.01
N ARG A 106 1.39 -14.37 0.61
CA ARG A 106 1.04 -13.28 -0.30
C ARG A 106 -0.27 -12.62 0.11
N VAL A 107 -0.42 -11.35 -0.27
CA VAL A 107 -1.70 -10.66 -0.11
C VAL A 107 -2.69 -11.21 -1.13
N HIS A 108 -3.89 -11.58 -0.67
CA HIS A 108 -4.91 -12.11 -1.57
C HIS A 108 -5.71 -10.97 -2.21
N PHE A 109 -6.12 -9.98 -1.42
CA PHE A 109 -6.95 -8.90 -1.91
C PHE A 109 -6.58 -7.57 -1.26
N VAL A 110 -6.54 -6.51 -2.07
CA VAL A 110 -6.42 -5.12 -1.62
C VAL A 110 -7.60 -4.32 -2.17
N GLY A 111 -8.45 -3.83 -1.27
CA GLY A 111 -9.57 -2.95 -1.58
C GLY A 111 -9.31 -1.56 -1.04
N VAL A 112 -9.19 -0.58 -1.92
CA VAL A 112 -8.90 0.79 -1.54
C VAL A 112 -9.92 1.79 -2.08
N TRP A 113 -10.17 2.82 -1.31
CA TRP A 113 -11.08 3.90 -1.66
C TRP A 113 -10.34 5.23 -1.59
N ASP A 114 -10.36 5.93 -2.71
CA ASP A 114 -9.87 7.29 -2.94
C ASP A 114 -8.54 7.57 -2.24
N THR A 115 -7.50 6.86 -2.68
CA THR A 115 -6.17 6.90 -2.06
C THR A 115 -5.55 8.29 -2.19
N LEU A 116 -5.48 9.02 -1.08
CA LEU A 116 -4.76 10.30 -1.03
C LEU A 116 -3.31 10.06 -0.63
N SER A 117 -2.38 10.72 -1.32
CA SER A 117 -1.01 10.82 -0.83
C SER A 117 -1.02 11.57 0.51
N SER A 118 -0.54 10.95 1.58
CA SER A 118 -0.66 11.48 2.94
C SER A 118 0.21 12.71 3.22
N VAL A 119 1.00 13.17 2.26
CA VAL A 119 2.01 14.22 2.44
C VAL A 119 1.48 15.56 1.94
N GLY A 120 1.27 16.49 2.86
CA GLY A 120 0.82 17.84 2.56
C GLY A 120 1.93 18.64 1.91
N LEU A 121 1.70 19.14 0.69
CA LEU A 121 2.53 20.10 -0.07
C LEU A 121 3.93 19.67 -0.51
N VAL A 122 4.65 18.80 0.20
CA VAL A 122 5.95 18.30 -0.27
C VAL A 122 5.73 16.86 -0.71
N ARG A 123 5.82 16.60 -2.02
CA ARG A 123 5.93 15.23 -2.54
C ARG A 123 7.42 14.84 -2.50
N PRO A 124 7.97 14.22 -1.44
CA PRO A 124 9.19 13.48 -1.65
C PRO A 124 8.83 12.36 -2.63
N LYS A 125 9.34 12.44 -3.86
CA LYS A 125 9.19 11.45 -4.95
C LYS A 125 9.66 10.02 -4.59
N LYS A 126 9.90 9.73 -3.31
CA LYS A 126 10.63 8.58 -2.77
C LYS A 126 10.05 8.08 -1.45
N MET A 127 8.76 8.30 -1.15
CA MET A 127 8.32 8.07 0.22
C MET A 127 8.17 6.59 0.57
N LEU A 128 7.79 5.70 -0.36
CA LEU A 128 8.01 4.26 -0.22
C LEU A 128 8.16 3.64 -1.62
N PRO A 129 9.12 2.73 -1.84
CA PRO A 129 9.20 1.97 -3.09
C PRO A 129 7.87 1.25 -3.36
N ARG A 130 7.48 1.18 -4.63
CA ARG A 130 6.41 0.29 -5.12
C ARG A 130 4.96 0.63 -4.71
N ILE A 131 4.68 1.80 -4.14
CA ILE A 131 3.28 2.24 -3.95
C ILE A 131 2.54 2.31 -5.31
N GLY A 132 3.23 2.73 -6.37
CA GLY A 132 2.72 2.70 -7.75
C GLY A 132 2.80 1.33 -8.43
N GLU A 133 3.48 0.33 -7.84
CA GLU A 133 3.70 -1.00 -8.43
C GLU A 133 2.95 -2.08 -7.65
N CYS A 134 1.74 -1.78 -7.16
CA CYS A 134 0.93 -2.76 -6.43
C CYS A 134 0.58 -4.03 -7.23
N CYS A 135 0.89 -4.01 -8.51
CA CYS A 135 0.55 -4.99 -9.53
C CYS A 135 1.19 -6.38 -9.31
N ASN A 136 2.23 -6.51 -8.48
CA ASN A 136 2.92 -7.81 -8.30
C ASN A 136 2.66 -8.49 -6.95
N HIS A 137 2.11 -7.78 -5.97
CA HIS A 137 2.09 -8.23 -4.57
C HIS A 137 0.73 -8.70 -4.04
N ALA A 138 -0.34 -8.54 -4.82
CA ALA A 138 -1.69 -8.97 -4.48
C ALA A 138 -2.34 -9.75 -5.61
N CYS A 139 -3.15 -10.77 -5.28
CA CYS A 139 -3.93 -11.49 -6.30
C CYS A 139 -5.02 -10.61 -6.92
N TYR A 140 -5.67 -9.77 -6.11
CA TYR A 140 -6.71 -8.87 -6.58
C TYR A 140 -6.51 -7.48 -6.00
N PHE A 141 -6.57 -6.48 -6.86
CA PHE A 141 -6.50 -5.08 -6.47
C PHE A 141 -7.75 -4.35 -6.97
N ARG A 142 -8.44 -3.67 -6.08
CA ARG A 142 -9.64 -2.87 -6.39
C ARG A 142 -9.48 -1.47 -5.83
N HIS A 143 -9.69 -0.47 -6.68
CA HIS A 143 -9.62 0.93 -6.30
C HIS A 143 -10.89 1.67 -6.73
N ALA A 144 -11.61 2.22 -5.77
CA ALA A 144 -12.71 3.14 -6.03
C ALA A 144 -12.19 4.58 -5.98
N LEU A 145 -12.33 5.33 -7.07
CA LEU A 145 -11.85 6.71 -7.21
C LEU A 145 -13.03 7.69 -7.18
N ALA A 146 -12.86 8.85 -6.52
CA ALA A 146 -13.88 9.90 -6.50
C ALA A 146 -13.80 10.79 -7.75
N LEU A 147 -14.86 10.80 -8.55
CA LEU A 147 -14.92 11.60 -9.78
C LEU A 147 -15.06 13.09 -9.50
N ASP A 148 -15.83 13.46 -8.47
CA ASP A 148 -16.20 14.86 -8.19
C ASP A 148 -15.30 15.52 -7.13
N GLU A 149 -14.21 14.88 -6.71
CA GLU A 149 -13.26 15.47 -5.77
C GLU A 149 -12.38 16.53 -6.47
N ARG A 150 -12.70 17.81 -6.23
CA ARG A 150 -12.08 18.96 -6.91
C ARG A 150 -10.99 19.65 -6.08
N ARG A 151 -10.72 19.20 -4.84
CA ARG A 151 -9.72 19.86 -4.00
C ARG A 151 -8.32 19.42 -4.44
N VAL A 152 -7.48 20.37 -4.86
CA VAL A 152 -6.11 20.15 -5.36
C VAL A 152 -5.20 19.34 -4.41
N LYS A 153 -5.49 19.36 -3.10
CA LYS A 153 -4.78 18.57 -2.07
C LYS A 153 -5.17 17.09 -2.04
N PHE A 154 -6.15 16.69 -2.84
CA PHE A 154 -6.79 15.37 -2.83
C PHE A 154 -6.58 14.62 -4.16
N LEU A 155 -5.51 14.90 -4.88
CA LEU A 155 -5.19 14.18 -6.11
C LEU A 155 -4.92 12.69 -5.78
N PRO A 156 -5.69 11.76 -6.40
CA PRO A 156 -5.53 10.34 -6.11
C PRO A 156 -4.19 9.83 -6.64
N GLU A 157 -3.59 8.90 -5.90
CA GLU A 157 -2.40 8.18 -6.35
C GLU A 157 -2.82 6.94 -7.15
N TYR A 158 -2.76 7.07 -8.49
CA TYR A 158 -3.07 5.99 -9.42
C TYR A 158 -2.09 4.83 -9.26
N VAL A 159 -2.59 3.61 -9.40
CA VAL A 159 -1.76 2.40 -9.42
C VAL A 159 -1.40 2.06 -10.86
N HIS A 160 -2.31 2.34 -11.80
CA HIS A 160 -2.13 2.01 -13.21
C HIS A 160 -2.69 3.12 -14.10
N GLU A 161 -2.35 4.37 -13.81
CA GLU A 161 -2.83 5.55 -14.56
C GLU A 161 -4.38 5.61 -14.70
N GLY A 162 -5.14 4.95 -13.81
CA GLY A 162 -6.60 4.87 -13.90
C GLY A 162 -7.14 3.78 -14.84
N LYS A 163 -6.30 2.88 -15.33
CA LYS A 163 -6.69 1.77 -16.21
C LYS A 163 -6.83 0.46 -15.41
N SER A 164 -7.78 -0.38 -15.81
CA SER A 164 -7.86 -1.76 -15.33
C SER A 164 -6.90 -2.62 -16.14
N HIS A 165 -6.40 -3.72 -15.56
CA HIS A 165 -5.62 -4.71 -16.31
C HIS A 165 -6.50 -5.23 -17.46
N GLU A 166 -6.02 -5.14 -18.70
CA GLU A 166 -6.81 -5.63 -19.83
C GLU A 166 -6.76 -7.17 -19.88
N PRO A 167 -7.79 -7.85 -20.42
CA PRO A 167 -7.84 -9.31 -20.47
C PRO A 167 -6.64 -9.95 -21.19
N ASP A 168 -6.01 -9.19 -22.09
CA ASP A 168 -4.99 -9.66 -23.04
C ASP A 168 -3.56 -9.32 -22.59
N GLU A 169 -3.40 -8.61 -21.47
CA GLU A 169 -2.09 -8.25 -20.94
C GLU A 169 -1.35 -9.46 -20.34
N PRO A 170 -0.05 -9.60 -20.60
CA PRO A 170 0.71 -10.76 -20.13
C PRO A 170 0.76 -10.79 -18.60
N MET A 171 0.44 -11.96 -18.04
CA MET A 171 0.53 -12.23 -16.60
C MET A 171 1.91 -11.87 -16.06
N PHE A 172 1.98 -11.24 -14.89
CA PHE A 172 3.27 -10.93 -14.28
C PHE A 172 4.04 -12.23 -13.95
N PRO A 173 5.35 -12.29 -14.25
CA PRO A 173 6.15 -13.50 -14.04
C PRO A 173 6.22 -13.91 -12.55
N GLY A 174 6.08 -15.22 -12.27
CA GLY A 174 6.10 -15.78 -10.90
C GLY A 174 4.72 -16.07 -10.27
N GLN A 175 3.64 -15.93 -11.05
CA GLN A 175 2.24 -15.97 -10.60
C GLN A 175 1.57 -17.35 -10.52
N GLY A 176 2.29 -18.44 -10.23
CA GLY A 176 1.77 -19.82 -10.30
C GLY A 176 0.50 -20.16 -9.49
N ARG A 177 -0.04 -19.25 -8.66
CA ARG A 177 -1.28 -19.42 -7.89
C ARG A 177 -2.27 -18.25 -7.96
N CYS A 178 -1.92 -17.12 -8.58
CA CYS A 178 -2.80 -15.94 -8.67
C CYS A 178 -2.37 -15.00 -9.79
N THR A 179 -3.31 -14.65 -10.67
CA THR A 179 -3.20 -13.53 -11.62
C THR A 179 -3.43 -12.23 -10.86
N ALA A 180 -2.47 -11.31 -10.82
CA ALA A 180 -2.72 -9.99 -10.24
C ALA A 180 -3.73 -9.23 -11.09
N ASN A 181 -4.99 -9.20 -10.63
CA ASN A 181 -6.09 -8.59 -11.36
C ASN A 181 -6.40 -7.22 -10.76
N ILE A 182 -6.14 -6.16 -11.51
CA ILE A 182 -6.30 -4.76 -11.08
C ILE A 182 -7.56 -4.19 -11.71
N LYS A 183 -8.38 -3.54 -10.89
CA LYS A 183 -9.54 -2.78 -11.36
C LYS A 183 -9.64 -1.46 -10.63
N GLU A 184 -9.46 -0.37 -11.36
CA GLU A 184 -9.72 0.99 -10.89
C GLU A 184 -11.06 1.46 -11.49
N VAL A 185 -11.99 1.93 -10.65
CA VAL A 185 -13.34 2.34 -11.06
C VAL A 185 -13.65 3.71 -10.49
N TRP A 186 -14.15 4.60 -11.35
CA TRP A 186 -14.60 5.94 -10.97
C TRP A 186 -16.04 5.90 -10.48
N PHE A 187 -16.29 6.53 -9.34
CA PHE A 187 -17.62 6.68 -8.75
C PHE A 187 -17.98 8.15 -8.70
N ALA A 188 -19.24 8.46 -9.00
CA ALA A 188 -19.79 9.80 -8.77
C ALA A 188 -19.78 10.14 -7.27
N GLY A 189 -19.56 11.41 -6.96
CA GLY A 189 -19.41 11.91 -5.59
C GLY A 189 -17.98 12.32 -5.25
N THR A 190 -17.87 12.97 -4.09
CA THR A 190 -16.63 13.48 -3.50
C THR A 190 -15.92 12.40 -2.67
N HIS A 191 -14.73 12.71 -2.15
CA HIS A 191 -13.90 11.78 -1.36
C HIS A 191 -14.67 10.98 -0.31
N SER A 192 -15.59 11.62 0.42
CA SER A 192 -16.35 10.95 1.49
C SER A 192 -17.53 10.14 0.95
N ASP A 193 -18.08 10.52 -0.20
CA ASP A 193 -19.20 9.83 -0.83
C ASP A 193 -18.79 8.45 -1.34
N VAL A 194 -17.57 8.34 -1.89
CA VAL A 194 -17.04 7.08 -2.43
C VAL A 194 -16.95 5.99 -1.36
N TYR A 195 -16.60 6.32 -0.12
CA TYR A 195 -16.58 5.33 0.96
C TYR A 195 -17.98 4.80 1.32
N VAL A 196 -18.99 5.67 1.28
CA VAL A 196 -20.36 5.34 1.72
C VAL A 196 -21.12 4.58 0.63
N TYR A 197 -21.02 4.98 -0.63
CA TYR A 197 -21.85 4.42 -1.72
C TYR A 197 -21.28 3.15 -2.36
N SER A 198 -19.96 2.94 -2.32
CA SER A 198 -19.32 1.86 -3.11
C SER A 198 -19.07 0.56 -2.34
N GLN A 199 -19.38 0.48 -1.04
CA GLN A 199 -19.27 -0.77 -0.27
C GLN A 199 -20.06 -1.92 -0.92
N VAL A 200 -21.17 -1.62 -1.59
CA VAL A 200 -22.03 -2.61 -2.25
C VAL A 200 -21.41 -3.17 -3.54
N LEU A 201 -20.59 -2.40 -4.26
CA LEU A 201 -20.15 -2.74 -5.62
C LEU A 201 -18.78 -3.44 -5.68
N LEU A 202 -17.95 -3.30 -4.65
CA LEU A 202 -16.62 -3.93 -4.61
C LEU A 202 -16.63 -5.42 -4.28
N PHE A 203 -17.72 -5.91 -3.68
CA PHE A 203 -17.90 -7.33 -3.34
C PHE A 203 -18.77 -8.08 -4.35
N SER A 204 -19.25 -7.40 -5.41
CA SER A 204 -20.07 -8.07 -6.41
C SER A 204 -19.21 -9.08 -7.18
N PRO A 205 -19.62 -10.36 -7.27
CA PRO A 205 -18.92 -11.33 -8.08
C PRO A 205 -18.97 -10.84 -9.53
N VAL A 206 -17.81 -10.76 -10.17
CA VAL A 206 -17.74 -10.59 -11.62
C VAL A 206 -18.26 -11.92 -12.19
N TYR A 207 -19.51 -11.90 -12.68
CA TYR A 207 -20.04 -12.95 -13.55
C TYR A 207 -19.38 -12.86 -14.92
#